data_AF-A0A851HPZ8-F1
#
_entry.id   AF-A0A851HPZ8-F1
#
_cell.length_a   1.000
_cell.length_b   1.000
_cell.length_c   1.000
_cell.angle_alpha   90.00
_cell.angle_beta   90.00
_cell.angle_gamma   90.00
#
_symmetry.space_group_name_H-M   'P 1'
#
loop_
_entity.id
_entity.type
_entity.pdbx_description
1 polymer ?
#
loop_
_entity_poly.entity_id
_entity_poly.type
_entity_poly.pdbx_seq_one_letter_code
_entity_poly.pdbx_strand_id
1 'polypeptide(L)'
;MYETPSGTGLAELLMHGPRGRRLLLEFAVASERLHDNGHHDDSFSAAVFWASYQLDPNKGTSVSLYGDANAEIANVTAAQVADRLAAVVLAEVTPALLRDALFMAVGSARYWQEPDGRDVLAATDQLRAALSRVAHHVAISQHTGWWTEPVTKHAQWAVGWHGAPAVSYT
;
A
#
# COMPACT_ATOMS: atom_id res chain seq x y z
N MET A 1 -1.70 -21.34 22.45
CA MET A 1 -0.45 -21.48 21.66
C MET A 1 -0.80 -20.92 20.29
N TYR A 2 -0.50 -19.64 20.04
CA TYR A 2 -0.74 -19.04 18.72
C TYR A 2 0.52 -19.30 17.91
N GLU A 3 0.41 -20.08 16.85
CA GLU A 3 1.50 -20.24 15.88
C GLU A 3 1.75 -18.87 15.24
N THR A 4 2.99 -18.39 15.35
CA THR A 4 3.43 -17.23 14.58
C THR A 4 3.29 -17.62 13.11
N PRO A 5 2.48 -16.91 12.30
CA PRO A 5 2.35 -17.25 10.90
C PRO A 5 3.73 -17.23 10.25
N SER A 6 4.04 -18.27 9.50
CA SER A 6 5.19 -18.28 8.59
C SER A 6 5.10 -17.08 7.64
N GLY A 7 6.21 -16.71 6.98
CA GLY A 7 6.19 -15.61 6.00
C GLY A 7 5.06 -15.72 4.96
N THR A 8 4.60 -16.93 4.66
CA THR A 8 3.42 -17.20 3.82
C THR A 8 2.10 -16.68 4.45
N GLY A 9 1.88 -16.89 5.74
CA GLY A 9 0.67 -16.42 6.43
C GLY A 9 0.58 -14.90 6.52
N LEU A 10 1.70 -14.21 6.74
CA LEU A 10 1.72 -12.74 6.71
C LEU A 10 1.49 -12.19 5.30
N ALA A 11 2.05 -12.83 4.26
CA ALA A 11 1.79 -12.44 2.88
C ALA A 11 0.29 -12.51 2.53
N GLU A 12 -0.39 -13.58 2.96
CA GLU A 12 -1.84 -13.72 2.80
C GLU A 12 -2.63 -12.64 3.55
N LEU A 13 -2.25 -12.34 4.80
CA LEU A 13 -2.86 -11.28 5.60
C LEU A 13 -2.73 -9.90 4.94
N LEU A 14 -1.56 -9.59 4.38
CA LEU A 14 -1.34 -8.33 3.64
C LEU A 14 -2.21 -8.28 2.38
N MET A 15 -2.41 -9.40 1.69
CA MET A 15 -3.25 -9.45 0.48
C MET A 15 -4.75 -9.40 0.78
N HIS A 16 -5.18 -9.81 1.97
CA HIS A 16 -6.59 -9.90 2.35
C HIS A 16 -7.29 -8.53 2.32
N GLY A 17 -6.71 -7.53 2.99
CA GLY A 17 -7.31 -6.20 3.15
C GLY A 17 -6.85 -5.16 2.13
N PRO A 18 -7.65 -4.10 1.88
CA PRO A 18 -7.26 -3.02 0.97
C PRO A 18 -6.03 -2.26 1.47
N ARG A 19 -5.84 -2.11 2.78
CA ARG A 19 -4.67 -1.41 3.35
C ARG A 19 -3.37 -2.19 3.15
N GLY A 20 -3.40 -3.51 3.33
CA GLY A 20 -2.23 -4.34 3.09
C GLY A 20 -1.84 -4.32 1.61
N ARG A 21 -2.80 -4.47 0.68
CA ARG A 21 -2.53 -4.33 -0.75
C ARG A 21 -2.00 -2.94 -1.12
N ARG A 22 -2.51 -1.89 -0.48
CA ARG A 22 -2.01 -0.53 -0.69
C ARG A 22 -0.57 -0.37 -0.19
N LEU A 23 -0.24 -0.89 0.99
CA LEU A 23 1.14 -0.91 1.51
C LEU A 23 2.09 -1.59 0.51
N LEU A 24 1.69 -2.73 -0.04
CA LEU A 24 2.49 -3.45 -1.04
C LEU A 24 2.67 -2.66 -2.34
N LEU A 25 1.63 -1.99 -2.82
CA LEU A 25 1.69 -1.12 -3.99
C LEU A 25 2.66 0.07 -3.75
N GLU A 26 2.56 0.74 -2.60
CA GLU A 26 3.44 1.87 -2.26
C GLU A 26 4.89 1.42 -2.05
N PHE A 27 5.13 0.23 -1.49
CA PHE A 27 6.47 -0.36 -1.40
C PHE A 27 7.07 -0.61 -2.78
N ALA A 28 6.29 -1.13 -3.74
CA ALA A 28 6.76 -1.33 -5.10
C ALA A 28 7.06 -0.02 -5.83
N VAL A 29 6.23 1.02 -5.64
CA VAL A 29 6.49 2.37 -6.17
C VAL A 29 7.77 2.97 -5.57
N ALA A 30 7.97 2.81 -4.27
CA ALA A 30 9.20 3.25 -3.61
C ALA A 30 10.43 2.47 -4.11
N SER A 31 10.27 1.16 -4.37
CA SER A 31 11.33 0.32 -4.92
C SER A 31 11.77 0.76 -6.31
N GLU A 32 10.82 1.07 -7.21
CA GLU A 32 11.16 1.61 -8.54
C GLU A 32 11.98 2.90 -8.39
N ARG A 33 11.48 3.87 -7.61
CA ARG A 33 12.12 5.19 -7.44
C ARG A 33 13.55 5.12 -6.90
N LEU A 34 13.87 4.11 -6.10
CA LEU A 34 15.23 3.92 -5.57
C LEU A 34 16.21 3.43 -6.64
N HIS A 35 15.74 2.64 -7.61
CA HIS A 35 16.59 2.09 -8.67
C HIS A 35 16.64 2.99 -9.90
N ASP A 36 15.56 3.73 -10.15
CA ASP A 36 15.42 4.66 -11.25
C ASP A 36 14.82 5.98 -10.76
N ASN A 37 15.65 7.03 -10.78
CA ASN A 37 15.24 8.39 -10.40
C ASN A 37 14.63 9.17 -11.58
N GLY A 38 14.61 8.59 -12.79
CA GLY A 38 14.00 9.18 -13.97
C GLY A 38 12.48 9.11 -13.94
N HIS A 39 11.81 10.22 -14.25
CA HIS A 39 10.38 10.18 -14.58
C HIS A 39 10.25 9.83 -16.06
N HIS A 40 9.82 8.60 -16.32
CA HIS A 40 9.54 8.10 -17.65
C HIS A 40 8.05 7.76 -17.79
N ASP A 41 7.45 8.10 -18.93
CA ASP A 41 6.02 7.82 -19.19
C ASP A 41 5.70 6.31 -19.19
N ASP A 42 6.71 5.48 -19.45
CA ASP A 42 6.64 4.02 -19.41
C ASP A 42 6.97 3.42 -18.03
N SER A 43 7.32 4.24 -17.03
CA SER A 43 7.57 3.77 -15.64
C SER A 43 6.33 3.13 -15.01
N PHE A 44 6.55 2.25 -14.05
CA PHE A 44 5.52 1.64 -13.22
C PHE A 44 4.75 2.69 -12.42
N SER A 45 5.43 3.65 -11.80
CA SER A 45 4.79 4.70 -11.01
C SER A 45 3.90 5.63 -11.87
N ALA A 46 4.32 5.96 -13.10
CA ALA A 46 3.46 6.67 -14.06
C ALA A 46 2.26 5.81 -14.47
N ALA A 47 2.45 4.51 -14.69
CA ALA A 47 1.37 3.57 -15.01
C ALA A 47 0.32 3.52 -13.89
N VAL A 48 0.78 3.42 -12.64
CA VAL A 48 -0.07 3.43 -11.44
C VAL A 48 -0.85 4.73 -11.37
N PHE A 49 -0.21 5.88 -11.60
CA PHE A 49 -0.89 7.17 -11.61
C PHE A 49 -2.04 7.22 -12.63
N TRP A 50 -1.77 6.90 -13.89
CA TRP A 50 -2.77 6.95 -14.95
C TRP A 50 -3.89 5.94 -14.74
N ALA A 51 -3.58 4.68 -14.46
CA ALA A 51 -4.59 3.65 -14.23
C ALA A 51 -5.45 3.97 -13.01
N SER A 52 -4.85 4.46 -11.91
CA SER A 52 -5.60 4.83 -10.71
C SER A 52 -6.52 6.01 -10.97
N TYR A 53 -6.08 7.02 -11.71
CA TYR A 53 -6.94 8.13 -12.09
C TYR A 53 -8.16 7.64 -12.90
N GLN A 54 -7.96 6.76 -13.88
CA GLN A 54 -9.05 6.20 -14.68
C GLN A 54 -10.03 5.37 -13.86
N LEU A 55 -9.56 4.69 -12.82
CA LEU A 55 -10.34 3.81 -11.94
C LEU A 55 -10.98 4.53 -10.75
N ASP A 56 -10.61 5.79 -10.47
CA ASP A 56 -11.16 6.51 -9.32
C ASP A 56 -12.66 6.78 -9.53
N PRO A 57 -13.54 6.31 -8.62
CA PRO A 57 -14.99 6.53 -8.73
C PRO A 57 -15.38 8.01 -8.75
N ASN A 58 -14.51 8.87 -8.22
CA ASN A 58 -14.71 10.31 -8.12
C ASN A 58 -13.91 11.10 -9.18
N LYS A 59 -13.44 10.41 -10.24
CA LYS A 59 -12.76 11.04 -11.38
C LYS A 59 -13.68 12.10 -12.02
N GLY A 60 -13.15 13.32 -12.15
CA GLY A 60 -13.87 14.43 -12.79
C GLY A 60 -14.94 15.09 -11.92
N THR A 61 -15.11 14.64 -10.67
CA THR A 61 -15.97 15.28 -9.67
C THR A 61 -15.14 15.88 -8.55
N SER A 62 -14.57 15.04 -7.69
CA SER A 62 -13.73 15.43 -6.55
C SER A 62 -12.24 15.17 -6.78
N VAL A 63 -11.88 14.50 -7.89
CA VAL A 63 -10.50 14.27 -8.31
C VAL A 63 -10.25 14.97 -9.64
N SER A 64 -9.37 15.98 -9.61
CA SER A 64 -8.96 16.77 -10.77
C SER A 64 -7.53 16.42 -11.18
N LEU A 65 -7.29 16.39 -12.50
CA LEU A 65 -5.95 16.26 -13.08
C LEU A 65 -5.42 17.66 -13.40
N TYR A 66 -4.20 17.95 -12.96
CA TYR A 66 -3.49 19.17 -13.32
C TYR A 66 -2.31 18.80 -14.24
N GLY A 67 -2.21 19.47 -15.38
CA GLY A 67 -1.19 19.22 -16.40
C GLY A 67 -1.36 20.17 -17.58
N ASP A 68 -0.62 19.93 -18.66
CA ASP A 68 -0.85 20.63 -19.92
C ASP A 68 -2.26 20.29 -20.43
N ALA A 69 -3.04 21.33 -20.74
CA ALA A 69 -4.41 21.18 -21.25
C ALA A 69 -4.47 20.44 -22.59
N ASN A 70 -3.37 20.40 -23.34
CA ASN A 70 -3.27 19.71 -24.62
C ASN A 70 -2.64 18.30 -24.51
N ALA A 71 -2.18 17.90 -23.32
CA ALA A 71 -1.62 16.57 -23.13
C ALA A 71 -2.74 15.51 -23.15
N GLU A 72 -2.52 14.43 -23.92
CA GLU A 72 -3.44 13.30 -23.92
C GLU A 72 -3.41 12.58 -22.57
N ILE A 73 -4.59 12.31 -22.02
CA ILE A 73 -4.73 11.48 -20.82
C ILE A 73 -4.45 10.04 -21.22
N ALA A 74 -3.34 9.49 -20.72
CA ALA A 74 -2.98 8.12 -21.03
C ALA A 74 -4.04 7.13 -20.54
N ASN A 75 -4.38 6.16 -21.38
CA ASN A 75 -5.26 5.05 -21.04
C ASN A 75 -4.42 3.83 -20.68
N VAL A 76 -4.12 3.68 -19.39
CA VAL A 76 -3.35 2.56 -18.85
C VAL A 76 -4.27 1.59 -18.14
N THR A 77 -4.22 0.33 -18.54
CA THR A 77 -5.02 -0.77 -17.97
C THR A 77 -4.34 -1.40 -16.76
N ALA A 78 -5.10 -2.07 -15.90
CA ALA A 78 -4.55 -2.82 -14.76
C ALA A 78 -3.57 -3.93 -15.20
N ALA A 79 -3.79 -4.56 -16.35
CA ALA A 79 -2.87 -5.55 -16.92
C ALA A 79 -1.50 -4.94 -17.25
N GLN A 80 -1.48 -3.78 -17.90
CA GLN A 80 -0.23 -3.07 -18.20
C GLN A 80 0.51 -2.62 -16.93
N VAL A 81 -0.22 -2.23 -15.88
CA VAL A 81 0.38 -1.95 -14.57
C VAL A 81 1.00 -3.21 -13.97
N ALA A 82 0.31 -4.35 -14.05
CA ALA A 82 0.81 -5.63 -13.56
C ALA A 82 2.07 -6.10 -14.32
N ASP A 83 2.11 -5.93 -15.64
CA ASP A 83 3.28 -6.24 -16.48
C ASP A 83 4.48 -5.38 -16.08
N ARG A 84 4.28 -4.07 -15.89
CA ARG A 84 5.33 -3.17 -15.41
C ARG A 84 5.77 -3.52 -14.00
N LEU A 85 4.82 -3.86 -13.10
CA LEU A 85 5.15 -4.32 -11.75
C LEU A 85 6.02 -5.57 -11.81
N ALA A 86 5.81 -6.51 -12.73
CA ALA A 86 6.64 -7.71 -12.84
C ALA A 86 8.12 -7.39 -13.12
N ALA A 87 8.40 -6.30 -13.83
CA ALA A 87 9.75 -5.83 -14.15
C ALA A 87 10.43 -5.03 -13.03
N VAL A 88 9.69 -4.53 -12.03
CA VAL A 88 10.27 -3.75 -10.93
C VAL A 88 11.25 -4.59 -10.12
N VAL A 89 12.47 -4.09 -9.93
CA VAL A 89 13.41 -4.64 -8.95
C VAL A 89 12.97 -4.19 -7.55
N LEU A 90 12.58 -5.15 -6.70
CA LEU A 90 12.14 -4.83 -5.35
C LEU A 90 13.35 -4.45 -4.49
N ALA A 91 13.27 -3.30 -3.81
CA ALA A 91 14.31 -2.84 -2.92
C ALA A 91 14.43 -3.75 -1.69
N GLU A 92 15.57 -3.73 -1.03
CA GLU A 92 15.72 -4.33 0.29
C GLU A 92 14.65 -3.77 1.24
N VAL A 93 14.01 -4.65 2.00
CA VAL A 93 13.01 -4.23 2.98
C VAL A 93 13.72 -3.59 4.15
N THR A 94 13.51 -2.28 4.36
CA THR A 94 14.04 -1.54 5.51
C THR A 94 12.91 -0.98 6.37
N PRO A 95 13.14 -0.72 7.67
CA PRO A 95 12.14 -0.08 8.53
C PRO A 95 11.65 1.27 8.01
N ALA A 96 12.53 2.05 7.36
CA ALA A 96 12.17 3.33 6.77
C ALA A 96 11.20 3.16 5.60
N LEU A 97 11.50 2.27 4.66
CA LEU A 97 10.63 2.01 3.51
C LEU A 97 9.28 1.43 3.92
N LEU A 98 9.25 0.52 4.90
CA LEU A 98 7.99 -0.01 5.43
C LEU A 98 7.15 1.09 6.09
N ARG A 99 7.77 1.97 6.86
CA ARG A 99 7.08 3.08 7.51
C ARG A 99 6.53 4.09 6.50
N ASP A 100 7.29 4.41 5.45
CA ASP A 100 6.86 5.35 4.42
C ASP A 100 5.72 4.76 3.58
N ALA A 101 5.82 3.49 3.19
CA ALA A 101 4.74 2.78 2.50
C ALA A 101 3.48 2.68 3.37
N LEU A 102 3.63 2.38 4.66
CA LEU A 102 2.53 2.37 5.62
C LEU A 102 1.90 3.76 5.76
N PHE A 103 2.71 4.80 5.90
CA PHE A 103 2.26 6.19 5.98
C PHE A 103 1.39 6.57 4.78
N MET A 104 1.84 6.24 3.57
CA MET A 104 1.07 6.48 2.35
C MET A 104 -0.24 5.66 2.33
N ALA A 105 -0.19 4.39 2.72
CA ALA A 105 -1.35 3.51 2.72
C ALA A 105 -2.44 3.89 3.74
N VAL A 106 -2.06 4.36 4.93
CA VAL A 106 -3.00 4.82 5.95
C VAL A 106 -3.42 6.27 5.73
N GLY A 107 -2.52 7.11 5.21
CA GLY A 107 -2.80 8.51 4.90
C GLY A 107 -3.80 8.69 3.77
N SER A 108 -3.88 7.72 2.85
CA SER A 108 -4.90 7.70 1.78
C SER A 108 -6.20 6.99 2.16
N ALA A 109 -6.32 6.48 3.40
CA ALA A 109 -7.46 5.66 3.78
C ALA A 109 -8.75 6.49 3.87
N ARG A 110 -9.79 6.00 3.19
CA ARG A 110 -11.11 6.63 3.10
C ARG A 110 -12.19 5.77 3.78
N TYR A 111 -12.08 5.56 5.10
CA TYR A 111 -12.90 4.56 5.83
C TYR A 111 -14.43 4.73 5.73
N TRP A 112 -14.90 5.95 5.39
CA TRP A 112 -16.32 6.29 5.30
C TRP A 112 -16.70 6.84 3.92
N GLN A 113 -15.87 6.62 2.90
CA GLN A 113 -16.10 7.07 1.53
C GLN A 113 -15.72 5.94 0.57
N GLU A 114 -15.99 6.13 -0.73
CA GLU A 114 -15.51 5.23 -1.76
C GLU A 114 -13.97 5.12 -1.74
N PRO A 115 -13.43 3.92 -2.06
CA PRO A 115 -11.99 3.72 -2.17
C PRO A 115 -11.37 4.67 -3.20
N ASP A 116 -10.14 5.09 -2.95
CA ASP A 116 -9.40 5.86 -3.95
C ASP A 116 -9.03 4.98 -5.16
N GLY A 117 -8.74 5.59 -6.31
CA GLY A 117 -8.42 4.85 -7.53
C GLY A 117 -7.25 3.87 -7.42
N ARG A 118 -6.26 4.11 -6.56
CA ARG A 118 -5.15 3.18 -6.31
C ARG A 118 -5.61 1.97 -5.49
N ASP A 119 -6.59 2.15 -4.61
CA ASP A 119 -7.23 1.04 -3.88
C ASP A 119 -8.09 0.17 -4.81
N VAL A 120 -8.81 0.80 -5.74
CA VAL A 120 -9.55 0.10 -6.80
C VAL A 120 -8.58 -0.68 -7.69
N LEU A 121 -7.50 -0.03 -8.14
CA LEU A 121 -6.44 -0.66 -8.93
C LEU A 121 -5.82 -1.86 -8.20
N ALA A 122 -5.45 -1.70 -6.92
CA ALA A 122 -4.90 -2.76 -6.09
C ALA A 122 -5.88 -3.90 -5.81
N ALA A 123 -7.18 -3.71 -6.04
CA ALA A 123 -8.21 -4.74 -5.92
C ALA A 123 -8.44 -5.54 -7.20
N THR A 124 -7.93 -5.10 -8.36
CA THR A 124 -8.06 -5.83 -9.64
C THR A 124 -7.34 -7.18 -9.61
N ASP A 125 -7.89 -8.19 -10.28
CA ASP A 125 -7.31 -9.55 -10.28
C ASP A 125 -5.88 -9.57 -10.84
N GLN A 126 -5.64 -8.78 -11.89
CA GLN A 126 -4.33 -8.65 -12.53
C GLN A 126 -3.29 -8.12 -11.55
N LEU A 127 -3.61 -7.03 -10.86
CA LEU A 127 -2.65 -6.44 -9.92
C LEU A 127 -2.54 -7.24 -8.63
N ARG A 128 -3.61 -7.89 -8.17
CA ARG A 128 -3.55 -8.82 -7.03
C ARG A 128 -2.57 -9.97 -7.30
N ALA A 129 -2.62 -10.56 -8.49
CA ALA A 129 -1.69 -11.61 -8.88
C ALA A 129 -0.24 -11.11 -8.86
N ALA A 130 0.03 -9.95 -9.46
CA ALA A 130 1.37 -9.36 -9.50
C ALA A 130 1.88 -8.91 -8.10
N LEU A 131 1.01 -8.39 -7.24
CA LEU A 131 1.36 -7.96 -5.87
C LEU A 131 1.74 -9.13 -4.96
N SER A 132 1.35 -10.36 -5.29
CA SER A 132 1.71 -11.55 -4.49
C SER A 132 3.22 -11.68 -4.31
N ARG A 133 4.04 -11.37 -5.33
CA ARG A 133 5.51 -11.41 -5.19
C ARG A 133 6.04 -10.36 -4.21
N VAL A 134 5.39 -9.20 -4.15
CA VAL A 134 5.74 -8.11 -3.22
C VAL A 134 5.33 -8.49 -1.80
N ALA A 135 4.16 -9.11 -1.64
CA ALA A 135 3.67 -9.62 -0.36
C ALA A 135 4.67 -10.61 0.26
N HIS A 136 5.12 -11.59 -0.52
CA HIS A 136 6.12 -12.56 -0.08
C HIS A 136 7.45 -11.89 0.28
N HIS A 137 7.95 -10.98 -0.56
CA HIS A 137 9.20 -10.24 -0.31
C HIS A 137 9.16 -9.45 1.01
N VAL A 138 8.06 -8.75 1.27
CA VAL A 138 7.86 -8.01 2.52
C VAL A 138 7.69 -8.94 3.72
N ALA A 139 6.97 -10.04 3.56
CA ALA A 139 6.62 -10.94 4.65
C ALA A 139 7.79 -11.82 5.14
N ILE A 140 8.79 -12.10 4.29
CA ILE A 140 10.00 -12.83 4.72
C ILE A 140 11.04 -11.93 5.38
N SER A 141 10.83 -10.61 5.40
CA SER A 141 11.74 -9.68 6.06
C SER A 141 11.66 -9.82 7.59
N GLN A 142 12.82 -9.84 8.24
CA GLN A 142 12.89 -9.78 9.71
C GLN A 142 12.18 -8.55 10.31
N HIS A 143 12.02 -7.47 9.54
CA HIS A 143 11.40 -6.23 10.00
C HIS A 143 9.87 -6.32 10.14
N THR A 144 9.24 -7.37 9.59
CA THR A 144 7.79 -7.59 9.66
C THR A 144 7.41 -8.76 10.57
N GLY A 145 8.39 -9.49 11.12
CA GLY A 145 8.14 -10.68 11.96
C GLY A 145 7.27 -10.41 13.20
N TRP A 146 7.34 -9.20 13.74
CA TRP A 146 6.55 -8.80 14.92
C TRP A 146 5.11 -8.36 14.58
N TRP A 147 4.75 -8.18 13.31
CA TRP A 147 3.43 -7.62 12.92
C TRP A 147 2.25 -8.50 13.30
N THR A 148 2.50 -9.78 13.51
CA THR A 148 1.49 -10.77 13.92
C THR A 148 1.67 -11.20 15.38
N GLU A 149 2.64 -10.62 16.09
CA GLU A 149 2.79 -10.87 17.51
C GLU A 149 1.61 -10.24 18.29
N PRO A 150 1.12 -10.90 19.34
CA PRO A 150 0.13 -10.32 20.21
C PRO A 150 0.62 -8.99 20.81
N VAL A 151 -0.30 -8.04 21.00
CA VAL A 151 0.06 -6.77 21.63
C VAL A 151 0.60 -6.99 23.05
N THR A 152 1.72 -6.36 23.38
CA THR A 152 2.33 -6.44 24.72
C THR A 152 1.54 -5.60 25.71
N LYS A 153 0.50 -6.20 26.32
CA LYS A 153 -0.42 -5.51 27.24
C LYS A 153 0.29 -4.75 28.38
N HIS A 154 1.37 -5.31 28.92
CA HIS A 154 2.09 -4.72 30.06
C HIS A 154 2.99 -3.53 29.69
N ALA A 155 3.21 -3.27 28.40
CA ALA A 155 3.99 -2.13 27.91
C ALA A 155 3.09 -0.99 27.40
N GLN A 156 1.77 -1.11 27.55
CA GLN A 156 0.81 -0.10 27.14
C GLN A 156 0.72 1.03 28.16
N TRP A 157 0.62 2.26 27.66
CA TRP A 157 0.44 3.46 28.47
C TRP A 157 -0.97 4.00 28.24
N ALA A 158 -1.66 4.34 29.33
CA ALA A 158 -2.93 5.05 29.27
C ALA A 158 -2.69 6.53 29.57
N VAL A 159 -3.39 7.38 28.85
CA VAL A 159 -3.30 8.83 29.01
C VAL A 159 -4.56 9.32 29.71
N GLY A 160 -4.41 9.91 30.90
CA GLY A 160 -5.53 10.36 31.74
C GLY A 160 -5.61 11.87 31.83
N TRP A 161 -6.81 12.42 31.66
CA TRP A 161 -7.08 13.85 31.74
C TRP A 161 -7.65 14.27 33.09
N HIS A 162 -7.27 15.47 33.55
CA HIS A 162 -7.73 15.98 34.83
C HIS A 162 -9.26 16.14 34.81
N GLY A 163 -9.94 15.51 35.78
CA GLY A 163 -11.39 15.58 35.93
C GLY A 163 -12.16 14.48 35.19
N ALA A 164 -11.50 13.64 34.39
CA ALA A 164 -12.10 12.44 33.84
C ALA A 164 -12.04 11.27 34.84
N PRO A 165 -13.07 10.42 34.93
CA PRO A 165 -13.01 9.21 35.75
C PRO A 165 -11.89 8.29 35.26
N ALA A 166 -11.22 7.61 36.19
CA ALA A 166 -10.17 6.65 35.85
C ALA A 166 -10.75 5.51 35.00
N VAL A 167 -10.19 5.28 33.82
CA VAL A 167 -10.59 4.17 32.95
C VAL A 167 -9.92 2.90 33.49
N SER A 168 -10.69 1.99 34.07
CA SER A 168 -10.21 0.65 34.44
C SER A 168 -10.39 -0.29 33.26
N TYR A 169 -9.29 -0.80 32.73
CA TYR A 169 -9.30 -1.91 31.77
C TYR A 169 -9.03 -3.21 32.54
N THR A 170 -10.08 -4.00 32.76
CA THR A 170 -9.98 -5.41 33.18
C THR A 170 -9.71 -6.32 31.99
#